data_AF-A0A432GU91-F1
#
_entry.id   AF-A0A432GU91-F1
#
_cell.length_a   1.000
_cell.length_b   1.000
_cell.length_c   1.000
_cell.angle_alpha   90.00
_cell.angle_beta   90.00
_cell.angle_gamma   90.00
#
_symmetry.space_group_name_H-M   'P 1'
#
loop_
_entity.id
_entity.type
_entity.pdbx_description
1 polymer ?
#
loop_
_entity_poly.entity_id
_entity_poly.type
_entity_poly.pdbx_seq_one_letter_code
_entity_poly.pdbx_strand_id
1 'polypeptide(L)'
;MMRIFTSIPNKVRINNSGFSLLELLISVVLLGLVMSLLYGAFFQISNSSIQVKSTLNTRQELRLLMKIVLDDLQSVQYLKHFSSAVQSKSLRRETGLIAERKLGPENTETGELEEVSSIYFHTSIKSRFYPDEKDHDPELHEVGYSLEENPDTKIWEFIRREDFYLDDNLREGGKSYVLSEAVTKFELDLLESETALAGGGFKENWTTVWNSEEGVCIDKTAADNFCLPRAVKLTMALRGDDGNTVSDSQVINLCVPPCNPEIFE
;
A
#
# COMPACT_ATOMS: atom_id res chain seq x y z
N MET A 1 -26.70 -100.16 39.59
CA MET A 1 -27.53 -99.12 38.97
C MET A 1 -26.75 -97.81 39.05
N MET A 2 -26.60 -97.06 37.93
CA MET A 2 -26.06 -95.68 37.83
C MET A 2 -24.57 -95.45 38.16
N ARG A 3 -23.82 -94.57 37.48
CA ARG A 3 -23.92 -93.85 36.19
C ARG A 3 -22.49 -93.38 35.88
N ILE A 4 -22.01 -93.64 34.67
CA ILE A 4 -20.70 -93.19 34.18
C ILE A 4 -20.78 -91.67 33.93
N PHE A 5 -19.97 -90.89 34.64
CA PHE A 5 -19.71 -89.48 34.29
C PHE A 5 -18.55 -89.44 33.31
N THR A 6 -18.86 -89.33 32.02
CA THR A 6 -17.89 -88.99 30.99
C THR A 6 -17.61 -87.49 31.04
N SER A 7 -16.40 -87.09 31.40
CA SER A 7 -15.93 -85.72 31.21
C SER A 7 -15.83 -85.44 29.71
N ILE A 8 -16.53 -84.41 29.23
CA ILE A 8 -16.36 -83.91 27.86
C ILE A 8 -15.09 -83.04 27.85
N PRO A 9 -14.02 -83.41 27.13
CA PRO A 9 -12.90 -82.51 26.94
C PRO A 9 -13.34 -81.42 25.97
N ASN A 10 -13.50 -80.20 26.49
CA ASN A 10 -13.74 -79.01 25.68
C ASN A 10 -12.43 -78.70 24.92
N LYS A 11 -12.33 -79.15 23.67
CA LYS A 11 -11.20 -78.80 22.79
C LYS A 11 -11.32 -77.32 22.41
N VAL A 12 -10.73 -76.45 23.22
CA VAL A 12 -10.38 -75.10 22.76
C VAL A 12 -9.25 -75.27 21.73
N ARG A 13 -9.61 -75.24 20.45
CA ARG A 13 -8.63 -75.05 19.38
C ARG A 13 -8.14 -73.61 19.48
N ILE A 14 -6.97 -73.43 20.11
CA ILE A 14 -6.19 -72.21 19.92
C ILE A 14 -5.63 -72.31 18.51
N ASN A 15 -6.30 -71.64 17.57
CA ASN A 15 -5.86 -71.56 16.19
C ASN A 15 -4.67 -70.60 16.14
N ASN A 16 -3.45 -71.11 16.36
CA ASN A 16 -2.23 -70.35 16.11
C ASN A 16 -2.01 -70.28 14.60
N SER A 17 -2.83 -69.48 13.90
CA SER A 17 -2.56 -69.07 12.52
C SER A 17 -1.53 -67.96 12.56
N GLY A 18 -0.27 -68.28 12.26
CA GLY A 18 0.73 -67.27 11.95
C GLY A 18 0.35 -66.50 10.69
N PHE A 19 0.77 -65.24 10.59
CA PHE A 19 0.54 -64.42 9.42
C PHE A 19 1.25 -65.01 8.20
N SER A 20 0.55 -65.02 7.06
CA SER A 20 1.18 -65.30 5.77
C SER A 20 2.14 -64.16 5.41
N LEU A 21 3.29 -64.51 4.85
CA LEU A 21 4.26 -63.51 4.34
C LEU A 21 3.61 -62.55 3.33
N LEU A 22 2.64 -63.05 2.55
CA LEU A 22 1.84 -62.25 1.61
C LEU A 22 0.98 -61.21 2.33
N GLU A 23 0.34 -61.59 3.43
CA GLU A 23 -0.59 -60.74 4.19
C GLU A 23 0.17 -59.61 4.91
N LEU A 24 1.37 -59.92 5.40
CA LEU A 24 2.29 -58.94 5.97
C LEU A 24 2.77 -57.95 4.90
N LEU A 25 3.11 -58.44 3.70
CA LEU A 25 3.54 -57.61 2.59
C LEU A 25 2.42 -56.68 2.10
N ILE A 26 1.19 -57.20 1.95
CA ILE A 26 0.01 -56.40 1.59
C ILE A 26 -0.26 -55.33 2.65
N SER A 27 -0.15 -55.66 3.94
CA SER A 27 -0.37 -54.71 5.03
C SER A 27 0.64 -53.56 5.01
N VAL A 28 1.93 -53.84 4.74
CA VAL A 28 2.97 -52.82 4.63
C VAL A 28 2.75 -51.92 3.41
N VAL A 29 2.33 -52.49 2.27
CA VAL A 29 2.00 -51.72 1.06
C VAL A 29 0.80 -50.81 1.30
N LEU A 30 -0.27 -51.31 1.92
CA LEU A 30 -1.44 -50.51 2.26
C LEU A 30 -1.09 -49.38 3.23
N LEU A 31 -0.26 -49.66 4.24
CA LEU A 31 0.23 -48.64 5.17
C LEU A 31 1.06 -47.57 4.44
N GLY A 32 1.95 -47.98 3.53
CA GLY A 32 2.74 -47.05 2.71
C GLY A 32 1.87 -46.15 1.84
N LEU A 33 0.81 -46.70 1.23
CA LEU A 33 -0.17 -45.93 0.45
C LEU A 33 -0.91 -44.92 1.31
N VAL A 34 -1.40 -45.33 2.49
CA VAL A 34 -2.09 -44.44 3.42
C VAL A 34 -1.16 -43.32 3.89
N MET A 35 0.08 -43.64 4.26
CA MET A 35 1.07 -42.64 4.67
C MET A 35 1.43 -41.68 3.54
N SER A 36 1.55 -42.16 2.29
CA SER A 36 1.80 -41.32 1.13
C SER A 36 0.65 -40.35 0.86
N LEU A 37 -0.60 -40.81 0.96
CA LEU A 37 -1.78 -39.95 0.81
C LEU A 37 -1.85 -38.90 1.93
N LEU A 38 -1.61 -39.29 3.18
CA LEU A 38 -1.60 -38.37 4.32
C LEU A 38 -0.49 -37.33 4.18
N TYR A 39 0.72 -37.74 3.81
CA TYR A 39 1.85 -36.83 3.63
C TYR A 39 1.62 -35.87 2.46
N GLY A 40 1.07 -36.36 1.34
CA GLY A 40 0.72 -35.54 0.18
C GLY A 40 -0.33 -34.48 0.52
N ALA A 41 -1.39 -34.86 1.23
CA ALA A 41 -2.42 -33.93 1.68
C ALA A 41 -1.87 -32.89 2.67
N PHE A 42 -1.04 -33.31 3.63
CA PHE A 42 -0.40 -32.41 4.58
C PHE A 42 0.51 -31.38 3.89
N PHE A 43 1.34 -31.84 2.95
CA PHE A 43 2.25 -30.96 2.21
C PHE A 43 1.49 -29.94 1.34
N GLN A 44 0.40 -30.37 0.70
CA GLN A 44 -0.47 -29.49 -0.06
C GLN A 44 -1.07 -28.39 0.83
N ILE A 45 -1.67 -28.76 1.97
CA ILE A 45 -2.28 -27.81 2.91
C ILE A 45 -1.22 -26.86 3.48
N SER A 46 -0.05 -27.37 3.84
CA SER A 46 1.05 -26.57 4.38
C SER A 46 1.52 -25.50 3.39
N ASN A 47 1.79 -25.88 2.14
CA ASN A 47 2.25 -24.94 1.12
C ASN A 47 1.19 -23.89 0.78
N SER A 48 -0.08 -24.30 0.65
CA SER A 48 -1.17 -23.35 0.44
C SER A 48 -1.32 -22.37 1.60
N SER A 49 -1.13 -22.82 2.85
CA SER A 49 -1.22 -21.95 4.03
C SER A 49 -0.09 -20.93 4.05
N ILE A 50 1.13 -21.33 3.66
CA ILE A 50 2.29 -20.43 3.58
C ILE A 50 2.06 -19.37 2.50
N GLN A 51 1.61 -19.76 1.31
CA GLN A 51 1.29 -18.82 0.21
C GLN A 51 0.19 -17.84 0.59
N VAL A 52 -0.90 -18.31 1.21
CA VAL A 52 -1.97 -17.42 1.68
C VAL A 52 -1.42 -16.43 2.71
N LYS A 53 -0.54 -16.88 3.62
CA LYS A 53 0.08 -16.00 4.62
C LYS A 53 0.97 -14.93 3.98
N SER A 54 1.80 -15.28 2.98
CA SER A 54 2.65 -14.28 2.30
C SER A 54 1.80 -13.23 1.60
N THR A 55 0.80 -13.64 0.82
CA THR A 55 -0.09 -12.70 0.14
C THR A 55 -0.87 -11.80 1.11
N LEU A 56 -1.28 -12.33 2.28
CA LEU A 56 -1.94 -11.54 3.32
C LEU A 56 -1.00 -10.47 3.91
N ASN A 57 0.26 -10.83 4.18
CA ASN A 57 1.26 -9.88 4.68
C ASN A 57 1.50 -8.75 3.67
N THR A 58 1.72 -9.08 2.40
CA THR A 58 1.90 -8.09 1.31
C THR A 58 0.70 -7.14 1.21
N ARG A 59 -0.53 -7.66 1.33
CA ARG A 59 -1.75 -6.83 1.37
C ARG A 59 -1.84 -5.92 2.60
N GLN A 60 -1.38 -6.39 3.75
CA GLN A 60 -1.36 -5.58 4.98
C GLN A 60 -0.34 -4.45 4.88
N GLU A 61 0.84 -4.74 4.34
CA GLU A 61 1.88 -3.73 4.07
C GLU A 61 1.36 -2.67 3.09
N LEU A 62 0.79 -3.08 1.96
CA LEU A 62 0.19 -2.15 0.98
C LEU A 62 -0.84 -1.22 1.64
N ARG A 63 -1.74 -1.77 2.47
CA ARG A 63 -2.74 -0.97 3.20
C ARG A 63 -2.12 0.00 4.19
N LEU A 64 -1.05 -0.40 4.87
CA LEU A 64 -0.34 0.48 5.81
C LEU A 64 0.33 1.64 5.06
N LEU A 65 1.03 1.34 3.97
CA LEU A 65 1.70 2.35 3.13
C LEU A 65 0.69 3.34 2.54
N MET A 66 -0.40 2.84 1.95
CA MET A 66 -1.48 3.70 1.45
C MET A 66 -2.09 4.53 2.58
N LYS A 67 -2.33 3.95 3.75
CA LYS A 67 -2.85 4.68 4.91
C LYS A 67 -1.93 5.82 5.34
N ILE A 68 -0.61 5.61 5.35
CA ILE A 68 0.36 6.66 5.70
C ILE A 68 0.22 7.86 4.76
N VAL A 69 0.20 7.62 3.44
CA VAL A 69 0.05 8.66 2.41
C VAL A 69 -1.31 9.35 2.53
N LEU A 70 -2.40 8.56 2.64
CA LEU A 70 -3.76 9.08 2.70
C LEU A 70 -4.03 9.91 3.96
N ASP A 71 -3.50 9.48 5.11
CA ASP A 71 -3.61 10.23 6.37
C ASP A 71 -2.90 11.60 6.25
N ASP A 72 -1.72 11.66 5.61
CA ASP A 72 -1.02 12.94 5.38
C ASP A 72 -1.76 13.83 4.36
N LEU A 73 -2.32 13.24 3.30
CA LEU A 73 -3.13 13.95 2.29
C LEU A 73 -4.43 14.51 2.88
N GLN A 74 -5.00 13.84 3.87
CA GLN A 74 -6.23 14.24 4.57
C GLN A 74 -6.09 15.58 5.31
N SER A 75 -4.86 15.94 5.68
CA SER A 75 -4.53 17.15 6.43
C SER A 75 -3.72 18.16 5.62
N VAL A 76 -3.77 18.07 4.28
CA VAL A 76 -3.15 19.05 3.38
C VAL A 76 -3.63 20.46 3.71
N GLN A 77 -2.69 21.40 3.76
CA GLN A 77 -2.95 22.81 4.00
C GLN A 77 -2.54 23.67 2.80
N TYR A 78 -3.40 24.61 2.42
CA TYR A 78 -3.05 25.62 1.44
C TYR A 78 -2.69 26.93 2.16
N LEU A 79 -1.42 27.31 2.13
CA LEU A 79 -0.95 28.53 2.80
C LEU A 79 -1.13 29.73 1.87
N LYS A 80 -2.26 30.42 2.03
CA LYS A 80 -2.56 31.67 1.33
C LYS A 80 -1.53 32.75 1.67
N HIS A 81 -1.21 33.58 0.70
CA HIS A 81 -0.29 34.70 0.78
C HIS A 81 1.16 34.35 1.11
N PHE A 82 1.51 33.06 1.18
CA PHE A 82 2.88 32.62 1.46
C PHE A 82 3.86 33.12 0.39
N SER A 83 3.45 33.09 -0.88
CA SER A 83 4.29 33.58 -1.99
C SER A 83 4.32 35.11 -2.09
N SER A 84 3.27 35.79 -1.59
CA SER A 84 3.12 37.24 -1.71
C SER A 84 4.03 38.06 -0.78
N ALA A 85 4.67 37.42 0.22
CA ALA A 85 5.60 38.07 1.12
C ALA A 85 6.92 38.49 0.44
N VAL A 86 7.23 37.95 -0.74
CA VAL A 86 8.46 38.22 -1.48
C VAL A 86 8.18 39.24 -2.61
N GLN A 87 8.72 40.46 -2.49
CA GLN A 87 8.53 41.54 -3.48
C GLN A 87 9.24 41.28 -4.82
N SER A 88 10.08 40.24 -4.91
CA SER A 88 10.81 39.87 -6.11
C SER A 88 10.03 38.86 -6.95
N LYS A 89 9.65 39.25 -8.18
CA LYS A 89 9.00 38.35 -9.17
C LYS A 89 9.84 37.12 -9.54
N SER A 90 11.13 37.07 -9.20
CA SER A 90 12.04 35.97 -9.56
C SER A 90 12.19 34.90 -8.49
N LEU A 91 11.63 35.08 -7.30
CA LEU A 91 11.66 34.12 -6.19
C LEU A 91 10.21 33.83 -5.80
N ARG A 92 9.55 32.99 -6.58
CA ARG A 92 8.19 32.53 -6.26
C ARG A 92 8.31 31.35 -5.32
N ARG A 93 7.73 31.48 -4.13
CA ARG A 93 7.68 30.40 -3.15
C ARG A 93 6.67 29.36 -3.56
N GLU A 94 7.05 28.11 -3.38
CA GLU A 94 6.20 26.96 -3.60
C GLU A 94 5.23 26.82 -2.44
N THR A 95 3.95 26.55 -2.71
CA THR A 95 2.94 26.40 -1.66
C THR A 95 1.81 25.48 -2.09
N GLY A 96 1.17 24.84 -1.10
CA GLY A 96 0.01 24.00 -1.29
C GLY A 96 0.41 22.57 -1.60
N LEU A 97 0.14 22.14 -2.83
CA LEU A 97 0.42 20.79 -3.33
C LEU A 97 1.05 20.87 -4.71
N ILE A 98 2.11 20.11 -4.92
CA ILE A 98 2.80 19.94 -6.18
C ILE A 98 2.87 18.44 -6.46
N ALA A 99 2.36 18.02 -7.61
CA ALA A 99 2.42 16.64 -8.08
C ALA A 99 3.08 16.59 -9.46
N GLU A 100 4.03 15.70 -9.63
CA GLU A 100 4.88 15.59 -10.81
C GLU A 100 4.98 14.14 -11.28
N ARG A 101 5.39 13.95 -12.53
CA ARG A 101 5.68 12.64 -13.12
C ARG A 101 7.18 12.52 -13.35
N LYS A 102 7.72 11.36 -13.02
CA LYS A 102 9.11 10.99 -13.30
C LYS A 102 9.19 9.55 -13.76
N LEU A 103 10.31 9.21 -14.41
CA LEU A 103 10.60 7.82 -14.75
C LEU A 103 10.83 7.02 -13.45
N GLY A 104 10.21 5.86 -13.39
CA GLY A 104 10.26 4.90 -12.30
C GLY A 104 10.95 3.59 -12.70
N PRO A 105 10.72 2.51 -11.94
CA PRO A 105 11.33 1.21 -12.21
C PRO A 105 10.87 0.63 -13.55
N GLU A 106 11.73 -0.23 -14.10
CA GLU A 106 11.38 -1.05 -15.25
C GLU A 106 10.31 -2.09 -14.85
N ASN A 107 9.24 -2.16 -15.63
CA ASN A 107 8.25 -3.20 -15.48
C ASN A 107 8.85 -4.53 -15.95
N THR A 108 8.92 -5.50 -15.05
CA THR A 108 9.54 -6.82 -15.32
C THR A 108 8.80 -7.67 -16.35
N GLU A 109 7.54 -7.36 -16.65
CA GLU A 109 6.72 -8.07 -17.64
C GLU A 109 6.85 -7.44 -19.04
N THR A 110 6.92 -6.11 -19.14
CA THR A 110 6.97 -5.40 -20.43
C THR A 110 8.38 -4.97 -20.83
N GLY A 111 9.30 -4.85 -19.88
CA GLY A 111 10.65 -4.29 -20.09
C GLY A 111 10.67 -2.78 -20.34
N GLU A 112 9.55 -2.09 -20.11
CA GLU A 112 9.44 -0.65 -20.28
C GLU A 112 9.57 0.08 -18.94
N LEU A 113 10.19 1.25 -18.95
CA LEU A 113 10.22 2.14 -17.78
C LEU A 113 8.82 2.66 -17.52
N GLU A 114 8.28 2.38 -16.33
CA GLU A 114 7.00 2.95 -15.92
C GLU A 114 7.20 4.36 -15.39
N GLU A 115 6.26 5.24 -15.69
CA GLU A 115 6.21 6.53 -15.04
C GLU A 115 5.57 6.42 -13.65
N VAL A 116 6.18 7.08 -12.67
CA VAL A 116 5.70 7.16 -11.28
C VAL A 116 5.45 8.63 -10.91
N SER A 117 4.58 8.82 -9.93
CA SER A 117 4.28 10.15 -9.41
C SER A 117 5.28 10.53 -8.31
N SER A 118 5.49 11.84 -8.15
CA SER A 118 6.02 12.43 -6.91
C SER A 118 5.03 13.46 -6.43
N ILE A 119 4.90 13.63 -5.12
CA ILE A 119 4.01 14.65 -4.53
C ILE A 119 4.67 15.33 -3.36
N TYR A 120 4.47 16.64 -3.27
CA TYR A 120 5.03 17.52 -2.25
C TYR A 120 3.95 18.48 -1.77
N PHE A 121 3.77 18.63 -0.46
CA PHE A 121 2.68 19.43 0.09
C PHE A 121 2.92 19.87 1.53
N HIS A 122 2.24 20.94 1.93
CA HIS A 122 2.12 21.29 3.35
C HIS A 122 1.03 20.44 4.00
N THR A 123 1.30 19.93 5.20
CA THR A 123 0.32 19.14 5.95
C THR A 123 0.38 19.45 7.44
N SER A 124 -0.79 19.52 8.07
CA SER A 124 -0.89 19.73 9.52
C SER A 124 -1.05 18.40 10.25
N ILE A 125 0.09 17.82 10.62
CA ILE A 125 0.18 16.55 11.33
C ILE A 125 1.24 16.66 12.43
N LYS A 126 1.11 15.82 13.45
CA LYS A 126 2.21 15.60 14.40
C LYS A 126 3.25 14.69 13.75
N SER A 127 4.53 14.92 14.04
CA SER A 127 5.62 14.07 13.60
C SER A 127 5.45 12.65 14.12
N ARG A 128 5.49 11.69 13.18
CA ARG A 128 5.34 10.26 13.49
C ARG A 128 6.65 9.48 13.38
N PHE A 129 7.61 9.99 12.60
CA PHE A 129 8.84 9.29 12.24
C PHE A 129 10.07 9.77 13.02
N TYR A 130 9.95 10.88 13.76
CA TYR A 130 11.06 11.46 14.52
C TYR A 130 10.63 11.76 15.96
N PRO A 131 10.60 10.74 16.84
CA PRO A 131 10.15 10.89 18.23
C PRO A 131 10.93 11.94 19.02
N ASP A 132 12.19 12.15 18.69
CA ASP A 132 13.07 13.12 19.35
C ASP A 132 12.64 14.57 19.10
N GLU A 133 11.90 14.84 18.01
CA GLU A 133 11.42 16.18 17.65
C GLU A 133 10.05 16.50 18.27
N LYS A 134 9.43 15.53 18.98
CA LYS A 134 8.04 15.63 19.44
C LYS A 134 7.75 16.85 20.33
N ASP A 135 8.71 17.26 21.15
CA ASP A 135 8.55 18.41 22.06
C ASP A 135 8.75 19.77 21.36
N HIS A 136 9.28 19.76 20.12
CA HIS A 136 9.55 20.95 19.30
C HIS A 136 8.79 20.92 17.96
N ASP A 137 7.82 20.01 17.84
CA ASP A 137 7.02 19.79 16.65
C ASP A 137 6.12 21.01 16.36
N PRO A 138 6.31 21.70 15.22
CA PRO A 138 5.48 22.84 14.83
C PRO A 138 4.10 22.44 14.30
N GLU A 139 3.81 21.14 14.14
CA GLU A 139 2.53 20.56 13.70
C GLU A 139 2.07 21.01 12.29
N LEU A 140 2.96 21.65 11.54
CA LEU A 140 2.79 22.06 10.15
C LEU A 140 4.10 21.79 9.42
N HIS A 141 4.10 20.76 8.59
CA HIS A 141 5.30 20.23 7.94
C HIS A 141 5.20 20.33 6.43
N GLU A 142 6.35 20.29 5.78
CA GLU A 142 6.46 19.97 4.36
C GLU A 142 6.69 18.48 4.21
N VAL A 143 5.82 17.80 3.47
CA VAL A 143 5.92 16.36 3.26
C VAL A 143 6.05 16.05 1.79
N GLY A 144 6.94 15.13 1.47
CA GLY A 144 7.17 14.62 0.13
C GLY A 144 7.03 13.10 0.08
N TYR A 145 6.45 12.57 -1.01
CA TYR A 145 6.48 11.15 -1.33
C TYR A 145 7.02 10.95 -2.73
N SER A 146 7.98 10.04 -2.85
CA SER A 146 8.65 9.75 -4.11
C SER A 146 9.13 8.30 -4.14
N LEU A 147 9.23 7.74 -5.35
CA LEU A 147 9.92 6.48 -5.59
C LEU A 147 11.29 6.80 -6.20
N GLU A 148 12.40 6.43 -5.58
CA GLU A 148 13.75 6.81 -5.99
C GLU A 148 14.68 5.60 -6.10
N GLU A 149 15.56 5.58 -7.10
CA GLU A 149 16.56 4.53 -7.22
C GLU A 149 17.74 4.82 -6.31
N ASN A 150 18.05 3.89 -5.42
CA ASN A 150 19.24 3.96 -4.60
C ASN A 150 20.50 3.81 -5.49
N PRO A 151 21.43 4.79 -5.48
CA PRO A 151 22.57 4.78 -6.39
C PRO A 151 23.53 3.62 -6.16
N ASP A 152 23.61 3.11 -4.93
CA ASP A 152 24.54 2.06 -4.51
C ASP A 152 23.96 0.67 -4.74
N THR A 153 22.70 0.45 -4.38
CA THR A 153 22.06 -0.88 -4.45
C THR A 153 21.30 -1.13 -5.75
N LYS A 154 20.96 -0.06 -6.50
CA LYS A 154 20.07 -0.10 -7.68
C LYS A 154 18.66 -0.61 -7.39
N ILE A 155 18.26 -0.53 -6.13
CA ILE A 155 16.91 -0.88 -5.66
C ILE A 155 16.08 0.40 -5.62
N TRP A 156 14.83 0.31 -6.04
CA TRP A 156 13.88 1.43 -5.93
C TRP A 156 13.28 1.46 -4.52
N GLU A 157 13.33 2.63 -3.91
CA GLU A 157 12.89 2.90 -2.55
C GLU A 157 11.70 3.86 -2.58
N PHE A 158 10.61 3.50 -1.90
CA PHE A 158 9.51 4.42 -1.63
C PHE A 158 9.85 5.23 -0.39
N ILE A 159 10.03 6.53 -0.59
CA ILE A 159 10.57 7.44 0.40
C ILE A 159 9.50 8.44 0.81
N ARG A 160 9.42 8.70 2.13
CA ARG A 160 8.72 9.84 2.69
C ARG A 160 9.73 10.86 3.19
N ARG A 161 9.68 12.08 2.68
CA ARG A 161 10.41 13.25 3.16
C ARG A 161 9.53 14.05 4.13
N GLU A 162 10.11 14.60 5.18
CA GLU A 162 9.45 15.50 6.12
C GLU A 162 10.42 16.62 6.52
N ASP A 163 10.07 17.86 6.18
CA ASP A 163 10.67 19.07 6.76
C ASP A 163 9.73 19.65 7.82
N PHE A 164 10.30 19.94 8.98
CA PHE A 164 9.59 20.53 10.11
C PHE A 164 9.41 22.04 9.91
N TYR A 165 10.22 22.66 9.06
CA TYR A 165 10.22 24.10 8.89
C TYR A 165 9.87 24.44 7.44
N LEU A 166 8.97 25.42 7.29
CA LEU A 166 8.53 25.88 5.99
C LEU A 166 9.60 26.76 5.34
N ASP A 167 9.90 26.49 4.08
CA ASP A 167 10.83 27.29 3.29
C ASP A 167 10.25 27.68 1.92
N ASP A 168 11.10 28.15 1.00
CA ASP A 168 10.67 28.66 -0.29
C ASP A 168 10.53 27.54 -1.36
N ASN A 169 11.01 26.32 -1.07
CA ASN A 169 11.12 25.15 -1.96
C ASN A 169 10.56 23.87 -1.32
N LEU A 170 9.33 23.55 -1.70
CA LEU A 170 8.57 22.42 -1.17
C LEU A 170 9.17 21.05 -1.55
N ARG A 171 10.16 20.99 -2.44
CA ARG A 171 10.77 19.73 -2.93
C ARG A 171 12.01 19.32 -2.15
N GLU A 172 12.65 20.24 -1.43
CA GLU A 172 13.95 20.01 -0.80
C GLU A 172 13.86 20.05 0.74
N GLY A 173 15.00 19.95 1.41
CA GLY A 173 15.08 20.04 2.86
C GLY A 173 14.64 18.78 3.62
N GLY A 174 14.47 18.96 4.92
CA GLY A 174 13.95 17.95 5.83
C GLY A 174 14.80 16.69 5.99
N LYS A 175 14.14 15.65 6.50
CA LYS A 175 14.67 14.31 6.69
C LYS A 175 13.86 13.33 5.86
N SER A 176 14.53 12.31 5.31
CA SER A 176 13.88 11.25 4.53
C SER A 176 13.84 9.94 5.29
N TYR A 177 12.78 9.15 5.06
CA TYR A 177 12.59 7.82 5.61
C TYR A 177 12.17 6.85 4.50
N VAL A 178 12.91 5.75 4.34
CA VAL A 178 12.54 4.68 3.41
C VAL A 178 11.39 3.89 4.02
N LEU A 179 10.23 3.95 3.38
CA LEU A 179 9.02 3.26 3.84
C LEU A 179 8.97 1.81 3.35
N SER A 180 9.39 1.54 2.11
CA SER A 180 9.42 0.19 1.54
C SER A 180 10.29 0.14 0.28
N GLU A 181 10.99 -0.97 0.07
CA GLU A 181 11.73 -1.31 -1.16
C GLU A 181 10.89 -2.16 -2.12
N ALA A 182 9.68 -2.56 -1.71
CA ALA A 182 8.82 -3.47 -2.45
C ALA A 182 7.78 -2.75 -3.32
N VAL A 183 7.67 -1.42 -3.22
CA VAL A 183 6.73 -0.63 -4.01
C VAL A 183 7.24 -0.54 -5.43
N THR A 184 6.45 -1.06 -6.37
CA THR A 184 6.77 -1.01 -7.80
C THR A 184 6.01 0.08 -8.54
N LYS A 185 4.91 0.57 -7.95
CA LYS A 185 4.02 1.54 -8.58
C LYS A 185 3.47 2.52 -7.56
N PHE A 186 3.57 3.80 -7.87
CA PHE A 186 2.97 4.90 -7.11
C PHE A 186 2.45 5.94 -8.10
N GLU A 187 1.13 6.04 -8.22
CA GLU A 187 0.44 6.92 -9.17
C GLU A 187 -0.61 7.77 -8.46
N LEU A 188 -0.71 9.01 -8.92
CA LEU A 188 -1.68 9.99 -8.44
C LEU A 188 -2.45 10.54 -9.64
N ASP A 189 -3.77 10.41 -9.58
CA ASP A 189 -4.67 11.20 -10.41
C ASP A 189 -5.29 12.29 -9.52
N LEU A 190 -5.30 13.54 -9.98
CA LEU A 190 -5.78 14.71 -9.25
C LEU A 190 -7.01 15.27 -9.97
N LEU A 191 -8.12 15.42 -9.24
CA LEU A 191 -9.39 15.89 -9.78
C LEU A 191 -9.35 17.42 -9.91
N GLU A 192 -9.30 17.89 -11.15
CA GLU A 192 -9.25 19.32 -11.48
C GLU A 192 -10.64 19.96 -11.44
N SER A 193 -11.61 19.34 -12.10
CA SER A 193 -12.96 19.90 -12.20
C SER A 193 -14.04 18.84 -12.34
N GLU A 194 -15.25 19.22 -11.95
CA GLU A 194 -16.45 18.41 -12.08
C GLU A 194 -17.53 19.26 -12.75
N THR A 195 -17.99 18.84 -13.93
CA THR A 195 -19.03 19.55 -14.67
C THR A 195 -20.35 18.80 -14.55
N ALA A 196 -21.37 19.42 -13.96
CA ALA A 196 -22.70 18.85 -13.88
C ALA A 196 -23.29 18.65 -15.28
N LEU A 197 -23.84 17.46 -15.55
CA LEU A 197 -24.45 17.13 -16.84
C LEU A 197 -25.96 17.41 -16.79
N ALA A 198 -26.51 17.90 -17.92
CA ALA A 198 -27.93 18.23 -18.04
C ALA A 198 -28.89 17.03 -17.80
N GLY A 199 -28.37 15.80 -17.88
CA GLY A 199 -29.11 14.56 -17.60
C GLY A 199 -28.94 14.01 -16.19
N GLY A 200 -28.28 14.76 -15.29
CA GLY A 200 -27.85 14.28 -13.98
C GLY A 200 -26.45 13.64 -14.03
N GLY A 201 -25.73 13.70 -12.90
CA GLY A 201 -24.35 13.26 -12.78
C GLY A 201 -23.32 14.34 -13.10
N PHE A 202 -22.04 13.99 -12.96
CA PHE A 202 -20.90 14.88 -13.16
C PHE A 202 -19.92 14.26 -14.15
N LYS A 203 -19.31 15.10 -14.98
CA LYS A 203 -18.12 14.75 -15.77
C LYS A 203 -16.89 15.22 -15.01
N GLU A 204 -16.08 14.26 -14.58
CA GLU A 204 -14.82 14.50 -13.88
C GLU A 204 -13.68 14.73 -14.88
N ASN A 205 -12.81 15.70 -14.60
CA ASN A 205 -11.55 15.91 -15.29
C ASN A 205 -10.37 15.61 -14.36
N TRP A 206 -9.61 14.57 -14.67
CA TRP A 206 -8.46 14.12 -13.89
C TRP A 206 -7.16 14.48 -14.61
N THR A 207 -6.15 14.92 -13.86
CA THR A 207 -4.78 15.19 -14.35
C THR A 207 -3.77 14.41 -13.51
N THR A 208 -2.59 14.13 -14.04
CA THR A 208 -1.50 13.44 -13.33
C THR A 208 -0.42 14.39 -12.82
N VAL A 209 -0.54 15.67 -13.14
CA VAL A 209 0.38 16.74 -12.75
C VAL A 209 -0.45 17.88 -12.15
N TRP A 210 0.06 18.48 -11.06
CA TRP A 210 -0.59 19.59 -10.37
C TRP A 210 0.44 20.57 -9.83
N ASN A 211 0.15 21.87 -9.90
CA ASN A 211 0.95 22.91 -9.26
C ASN A 211 0.02 23.96 -8.63
N SER A 212 0.06 24.04 -7.30
CA SER A 212 -0.78 24.95 -6.51
C SER A 212 -0.18 26.36 -6.34
N GLU A 213 0.91 26.67 -7.04
CA GLU A 213 1.55 27.99 -7.00
C GLU A 213 0.54 29.12 -7.28
N GLU A 214 0.48 30.11 -6.37
CA GLU A 214 -0.50 31.21 -6.40
C GLU A 214 -0.55 31.96 -7.74
N GLY A 215 0.60 32.17 -8.37
CA GLY A 215 0.69 32.85 -9.67
C GLY A 215 0.13 32.03 -10.83
N VAL A 216 -0.04 30.72 -10.65
CA VAL A 216 -0.55 29.77 -11.63
C VAL A 216 -2.02 29.44 -11.36
N CYS A 217 -2.42 29.29 -10.09
CA CYS A 217 -3.79 28.89 -9.73
C CYS A 217 -4.79 30.05 -9.62
N ILE A 218 -4.37 31.29 -9.32
CA ILE A 218 -5.26 32.44 -9.19
C ILE A 218 -5.50 33.09 -10.57
N ASP A 219 -6.31 32.46 -11.42
CA ASP A 219 -6.97 33.17 -12.52
C ASP A 219 -8.16 33.99 -11.96
N LYS A 220 -8.07 35.31 -11.96
CA LYS A 220 -9.14 36.17 -11.43
C LYS A 220 -10.44 36.11 -12.24
N THR A 221 -10.46 35.39 -13.36
CA THR A 221 -11.62 35.32 -14.28
C THR A 221 -12.47 34.06 -14.12
N ALA A 222 -12.02 33.05 -13.39
CA ALA A 222 -12.77 31.81 -13.14
C ALA A 222 -13.49 31.86 -11.79
N ALA A 223 -14.81 31.64 -11.80
CA ALA A 223 -15.66 31.69 -10.61
C ALA A 223 -15.41 30.53 -9.61
N ASP A 224 -14.70 29.48 -10.05
CA ASP A 224 -14.47 28.22 -9.32
C ASP A 224 -12.96 27.90 -9.19
N ASN A 225 -12.13 28.89 -8.88
CA ASN A 225 -10.69 28.66 -8.74
C ASN A 225 -10.32 28.02 -7.41
N PHE A 226 -9.89 26.78 -7.47
CA PHE A 226 -9.31 26.04 -6.36
C PHE A 226 -7.81 25.87 -6.63
N CYS A 227 -6.97 26.30 -5.69
CA CYS A 227 -5.52 26.09 -5.81
C CYS A 227 -5.10 24.67 -5.46
N LEU A 228 -5.94 23.93 -4.71
CA LEU A 228 -5.79 22.49 -4.49
C LEU A 228 -6.74 21.68 -5.38
N PRO A 229 -6.38 20.45 -5.75
CA PRO A 229 -7.29 19.57 -6.47
C PRO A 229 -8.46 19.17 -5.57
N ARG A 230 -9.62 18.89 -6.16
CA ARG A 230 -10.84 18.55 -5.41
C ARG A 230 -10.71 17.20 -4.70
N ALA A 231 -10.04 16.27 -5.35
CA ALA A 231 -9.78 14.93 -4.88
C ALA A 231 -8.44 14.43 -5.41
N VAL A 232 -7.87 13.45 -4.73
CA VAL A 232 -6.69 12.70 -5.15
C VAL A 232 -7.05 11.24 -5.18
N LYS A 233 -6.76 10.58 -6.29
CA LYS A 233 -6.85 9.14 -6.44
C LYS A 233 -5.43 8.57 -6.35
N LEU A 234 -5.16 7.87 -5.26
CA LEU A 234 -3.91 7.18 -5.02
C LEU A 234 -4.01 5.74 -5.54
N THR A 235 -3.09 5.36 -6.41
CA THR A 235 -2.91 3.96 -6.83
C THR A 235 -1.51 3.50 -6.47
N MET A 236 -1.41 2.38 -5.76
CA MET A 236 -0.12 1.84 -5.30
C MET A 236 -0.06 0.34 -5.55
N ALA A 237 1.10 -0.15 -5.98
CA ALA A 237 1.36 -1.58 -6.11
C ALA A 237 2.65 -1.99 -5.41
N LEU A 238 2.59 -3.18 -4.80
CA LEU A 238 3.64 -3.78 -4.00
C LEU A 238 3.94 -5.18 -4.52
N ARG A 239 5.22 -5.52 -4.69
CA ARG A 239 5.67 -6.87 -5.04
C ARG A 239 5.99 -7.66 -3.77
N GLY A 240 5.28 -8.77 -3.55
CA GLY A 240 5.54 -9.67 -2.42
C GLY A 240 6.73 -10.59 -2.65
N ASP A 241 7.20 -11.22 -1.58
CA ASP A 241 8.28 -12.22 -1.60
C ASP A 241 7.97 -13.44 -2.48
N ASP A 242 6.68 -13.71 -2.70
CA ASP A 242 6.19 -14.77 -3.59
C ASP A 242 6.26 -14.38 -5.08
N GLY A 243 6.73 -13.18 -5.39
CA GLY A 243 6.80 -12.61 -6.73
C GLY A 243 5.48 -12.03 -7.23
N ASN A 244 4.39 -12.19 -6.48
CA ASN A 244 3.09 -11.67 -6.88
C ASN A 244 2.99 -10.18 -6.56
N THR A 245 2.45 -9.40 -7.50
CA THR A 245 2.15 -7.98 -7.28
C THR A 245 0.72 -7.82 -6.77
N VAL A 246 0.56 -7.07 -5.68
CA VAL A 246 -0.74 -6.64 -5.17
C VAL A 246 -0.88 -5.15 -5.45
N SER A 247 -2.04 -4.73 -5.95
CA SER A 247 -2.36 -3.33 -6.24
C SER A 247 -3.70 -2.94 -5.61
N ASP A 248 -3.81 -1.68 -5.20
CA ASP A 248 -5.04 -1.09 -4.68
C ASP A 248 -5.13 0.40 -5.09
N SER A 249 -6.35 0.93 -5.14
CA SER A 249 -6.63 2.30 -5.55
C SER A 249 -7.72 2.93 -4.68
N GLN A 250 -7.46 4.12 -4.14
CA GLN A 250 -8.38 4.82 -3.24
C GLN A 250 -8.47 6.30 -3.60
N VAL A 251 -9.68 6.85 -3.50
CA VAL A 251 -9.95 8.27 -3.73
C VAL A 251 -10.18 8.96 -2.40
N ILE A 252 -9.50 10.09 -2.20
CA ILE A 252 -9.66 10.99 -1.08
C ILE A 252 -10.09 12.37 -1.58
N ASN A 253 -11.18 12.90 -1.02
CA ASN A 253 -11.60 14.26 -1.32
C ASN A 253 -10.80 15.22 -0.45
N LEU A 254 -10.08 16.15 -1.07
CA LEU A 254 -9.40 17.23 -0.36
C LEU A 254 -10.36 18.41 -0.10
N CYS A 255 -11.44 18.49 -0.87
CA CYS A 255 -12.54 19.42 -0.69
C CYS A 255 -13.85 18.64 -0.58
N VAL A 256 -14.50 18.67 0.58
CA VAL A 256 -15.89 18.18 0.71
C VAL A 256 -16.80 19.37 0.43
N PRO A 257 -17.62 19.36 -0.64
CA PRO A 257 -18.57 20.43 -0.90
C PRO A 257 -19.61 20.54 0.24
N PRO A 258 -20.03 21.76 0.63
CA PRO A 258 -19.49 23.04 0.20
C PRO A 258 -18.15 23.28 0.91
N CYS A 259 -17.08 23.53 0.14
CA CYS A 259 -15.77 23.83 0.69
C CYS A 259 -15.94 24.92 1.74
N ASN A 260 -15.70 24.59 3.00
CA ASN A 260 -16.03 25.46 4.11
C ASN A 260 -15.34 26.82 3.87
N PRO A 261 -16.09 27.92 3.64
CA PRO A 261 -15.48 29.23 3.40
C PRO A 261 -14.64 29.69 4.60
N GLU A 262 -14.81 29.08 5.78
CA GLU A 262 -14.05 29.37 7.00
C GLU A 262 -12.63 28.78 7.03
N ILE A 263 -12.22 27.93 6.07
CA ILE A 263 -10.79 27.49 5.94
C ILE A 263 -9.96 28.56 5.20
N PHE A 264 -10.62 29.61 4.73
CA PHE A 264 -10.12 30.53 3.74
C PHE A 264 -10.27 32.01 4.12
N GLU A 265 -10.73 32.32 5.33
CA GLU A 265 -10.69 33.67 5.94
C GLU A 265 -9.59 33.79 7.00
#